data_AF-A0A3D5RRK6-F1
#
_entry.id   AF-A0A3D5RRK6-F1
#
_cell.length_a   1.000
_cell.length_b   1.000
_cell.length_c   1.000
_cell.angle_alpha   90.00
_cell.angle_beta   90.00
_cell.angle_gamma   90.00
#
_symmetry.space_group_name_H-M   'P 1'
#
loop_
_entity.id
_entity.type
_entity.pdbx_description
1 polymer ?
#
loop_
_entity_poly.entity_id
_entity_poly.type
_entity_poly.pdbx_seq_one_letter_code
_entity_poly.pdbx_strand_id
1 'polypeptide(L)'
;MPKMAKSSFSKAFGHVLMPKKQKKTVFWQPVDQVYPRLCDFETLATSFSNRGGIYTIWHLGVRPQWLRVSATKNYAETFAALSALEEVALYDRNRGVFFAWAHAPSEQWAGIVQSLATCLAPALQGLSLETEAFLDIAAKPVNFPLPPGTAN
;
A
#
# COMPACT_ATOMS: atom_id res chain seq x y z
N MET A 1 -44.04 62.04 23.25
CA MET A 1 -42.79 62.34 22.52
C MET A 1 -41.70 61.38 23.01
N PRO A 2 -40.71 61.00 22.18
CA PRO A 2 -40.47 59.69 21.55
C PRO A 2 -39.41 58.83 22.32
N LYS A 3 -39.15 57.54 22.05
CA LYS A 3 -38.47 56.98 20.88
C LYS A 3 -38.52 55.44 20.90
N MET A 4 -38.68 54.86 19.70
CA MET A 4 -38.34 53.47 19.35
C MET A 4 -36.85 53.17 19.52
N ALA A 5 -36.52 51.92 19.90
CA ALA A 5 -35.29 51.22 19.48
C ALA A 5 -35.56 49.70 19.51
N LYS A 6 -35.92 49.12 18.36
CA LYS A 6 -35.07 48.29 17.47
C LYS A 6 -34.83 46.86 17.98
N SER A 7 -35.62 45.95 17.38
CA SER A 7 -35.27 44.56 17.13
C SER A 7 -33.85 44.42 16.57
N SER A 8 -33.09 43.44 17.08
CA SER A 8 -31.97 42.86 16.35
C SER A 8 -31.96 41.35 16.58
N PHE A 9 -32.47 40.65 15.57
CA PHE A 9 -32.05 39.29 15.25
C PHE A 9 -30.58 39.33 14.82
N SER A 10 -29.73 38.48 15.38
CA SER A 10 -28.61 37.92 14.63
C SER A 10 -28.39 36.46 14.97
N LYS A 11 -28.51 35.65 13.92
CA LYS A 11 -28.23 34.22 13.86
C LYS A 11 -26.72 33.98 13.82
N ALA A 12 -26.34 32.84 14.40
CA ALA A 12 -25.29 31.93 13.96
C ALA A 12 -23.85 32.48 13.89
N PHE A 13 -22.95 31.82 14.62
CA PHE A 13 -21.93 31.00 13.96
C PHE A 13 -21.70 29.77 14.83
N GLY A 14 -22.24 28.64 14.39
CA GLY A 14 -21.86 27.35 14.93
C GLY A 14 -20.35 27.22 14.78
N HIS A 15 -19.69 26.74 15.83
CA HIS A 15 -18.37 26.16 15.68
C HIS A 15 -18.47 25.07 14.61
N VAL A 16 -18.04 25.39 13.39
CA VAL A 16 -17.69 24.37 12.41
C VAL A 16 -16.48 23.68 13.01
N LEU A 17 -16.73 22.63 13.80
CA LEU A 17 -15.74 21.62 14.11
C LEU A 17 -15.29 21.09 12.76
N MET A 18 -14.16 21.59 12.27
CA MET A 18 -13.44 20.97 11.18
C MET A 18 -13.32 19.48 11.51
N PRO A 19 -13.74 18.56 10.63
CA PRO A 19 -13.49 17.15 10.87
C PRO A 19 -11.98 16.99 10.96
N LYS A 20 -11.48 16.66 12.15
CA LYS A 20 -10.10 16.24 12.35
C LYS A 20 -9.86 15.16 11.30
N LYS A 21 -8.95 15.39 10.34
CA LYS A 21 -8.53 14.38 9.37
C LYS A 21 -8.20 13.12 10.16
N GLN A 22 -9.11 12.16 10.16
CA GLN A 22 -8.86 10.86 10.78
C GLN A 22 -7.65 10.32 10.03
N LYS A 23 -6.54 10.15 10.76
CA LYS A 23 -5.43 9.33 10.27
C LYS A 23 -6.03 7.95 10.08
N LYS A 24 -6.44 7.62 8.84
CA LYS A 24 -6.78 6.24 8.48
C LYS A 24 -5.50 5.46 8.73
N THR A 25 -5.49 4.68 9.80
CA THR A 25 -4.43 3.72 10.06
C THR A 25 -4.40 2.79 8.86
N VAL A 26 -3.30 2.82 8.11
CA VAL A 26 -3.12 1.92 6.96
C VAL A 26 -2.69 0.57 7.52
N PHE A 27 -3.43 -0.47 7.16
CA PHE A 27 -3.16 -1.84 7.59
C PHE A 27 -2.74 -2.65 6.39
N TRP A 28 -1.50 -3.17 6.44
CA TRP A 28 -1.07 -4.24 5.57
C TRP A 28 -2.00 -5.44 5.71
N GLN A 29 -2.24 -6.12 4.59
CA GLN A 29 -3.08 -7.29 4.49
C GLN A 29 -2.23 -8.52 4.11
N PRO A 30 -2.61 -9.70 4.62
CA PRO A 30 -3.65 -9.90 5.61
C PRO A 30 -3.23 -9.40 7.02
N VAL A 31 -4.23 -9.11 7.86
CA VAL A 31 -4.02 -8.57 9.22
C VAL A 31 -3.63 -9.67 10.22
N ASP A 32 -4.00 -10.92 9.95
CA ASP A 32 -3.91 -12.07 10.85
C ASP A 32 -2.51 -12.73 10.91
N GLN A 33 -1.46 -11.98 10.54
CA GLN A 33 -0.03 -12.33 10.62
C GLN A 33 0.45 -13.57 9.84
N VAL A 34 -0.46 -14.40 9.31
CA VAL A 34 -0.09 -15.50 8.41
C VAL A 34 -0.14 -14.99 6.98
N TYR A 35 1.02 -14.58 6.47
CA TYR A 35 1.11 -14.08 5.10
C TYR A 35 0.96 -15.22 4.09
N PRO A 36 0.12 -15.02 3.05
CA PRO A 36 -0.08 -16.01 2.01
C PRO A 36 1.17 -16.16 1.15
N ARG A 37 1.31 -17.33 0.55
CA ARG A 37 2.30 -17.54 -0.52
C ARG A 37 1.80 -16.92 -1.81
N LEU A 38 2.71 -16.36 -2.58
CA LEU A 38 2.43 -15.76 -3.87
C LEU A 38 1.85 -16.79 -4.84
N CYS A 39 2.30 -18.05 -4.81
CA CYS A 39 1.75 -19.13 -5.64
C CYS A 39 0.28 -19.45 -5.34
N ASP A 40 -0.20 -19.10 -4.13
CA ASP A 40 -1.55 -19.39 -3.66
C ASP A 40 -2.47 -18.16 -3.78
N PHE A 41 -2.07 -17.10 -4.51
CA PHE A 41 -2.80 -15.83 -4.57
C PHE A 41 -4.25 -15.99 -5.07
N GLU A 42 -4.53 -16.98 -5.91
CA GLU A 42 -5.87 -17.26 -6.44
C GLU A 42 -6.87 -17.60 -5.33
N THR A 43 -6.40 -18.18 -4.22
CA THR A 43 -7.24 -18.44 -3.03
C THR A 43 -7.79 -17.16 -2.39
N LEU A 44 -7.18 -16.01 -2.72
CA LEU A 44 -7.54 -14.67 -2.24
C LEU A 44 -8.23 -13.82 -3.32
N ALA A 45 -8.74 -14.44 -4.39
CA ALA A 45 -9.35 -13.74 -5.53
C ALA A 45 -10.42 -12.69 -5.13
N THR A 46 -11.25 -12.99 -4.13
CA THR A 46 -12.25 -12.06 -3.57
C THR A 46 -11.64 -10.80 -2.95
N SER A 47 -10.42 -10.87 -2.43
CA SER A 47 -9.69 -9.73 -1.86
C SER A 47 -9.09 -8.81 -2.94
N PHE A 48 -8.93 -9.31 -4.17
CA PHE A 48 -8.25 -8.60 -5.27
C PHE A 48 -9.17 -8.09 -6.38
N SER A 49 -10.43 -8.51 -6.41
CA SER A 49 -11.39 -8.13 -7.46
C SER A 49 -11.45 -6.61 -7.66
N ASN A 50 -10.95 -6.13 -8.81
CA ASN A 50 -10.85 -4.72 -9.22
C ASN A 50 -10.20 -3.79 -8.19
N ARG A 51 -9.18 -4.28 -7.46
CA ARG A 51 -8.45 -3.49 -6.46
C ARG A 51 -6.99 -3.33 -6.81
N GLY A 52 -6.47 -2.15 -6.51
CA GLY A 52 -5.05 -1.80 -6.60
C GLY A 52 -4.57 -1.08 -5.34
N GLY A 53 -3.26 -0.83 -5.31
CA GLY A 53 -2.54 -0.19 -4.22
C GLY A 53 -1.09 -0.68 -4.17
N ILE A 54 -0.52 -0.64 -2.98
CA ILE A 54 0.88 -0.99 -2.73
C ILE A 54 0.98 -2.47 -2.41
N TYR A 55 2.03 -3.13 -2.88
CA TYR A 55 2.33 -4.50 -2.51
C TYR A 55 3.82 -4.68 -2.23
N THR A 56 4.13 -5.74 -1.49
CA THR A 56 5.49 -6.21 -1.24
C THR A 56 5.56 -7.72 -1.40
N ILE A 57 6.72 -8.22 -1.82
CA ILE A 57 7.05 -9.65 -1.81
C ILE A 57 8.41 -9.89 -1.16
N TRP A 58 8.54 -11.00 -0.45
CA TRP A 58 9.76 -11.43 0.23
C TRP A 58 9.83 -12.95 0.31
N HIS A 59 10.96 -13.50 0.73
CA HIS A 59 11.08 -14.93 1.01
C HIS A 59 11.77 -15.19 2.36
N LEU A 60 11.49 -16.36 2.94
CA LEU A 60 12.03 -16.81 4.24
C LEU A 60 13.01 -17.99 4.09
N GLY A 61 13.73 -18.01 2.96
CA GLY A 61 14.71 -19.05 2.64
C GLY A 61 15.99 -18.95 3.49
N VAL A 62 17.09 -19.55 3.01
CA VAL A 62 18.39 -19.56 3.71
C VAL A 62 18.90 -18.16 4.05
N ARG A 63 18.58 -17.17 3.19
CA ARG A 63 18.85 -15.75 3.43
C ARG A 63 17.54 -14.98 3.21
N PRO A 64 16.75 -14.73 4.26
CA PRO A 64 15.53 -13.95 4.15
C PRO A 64 15.83 -12.55 3.63
N GLN A 65 15.06 -12.08 2.65
CA GLN A 65 15.20 -10.74 2.09
C GLN A 65 13.91 -10.30 1.39
N TRP A 66 13.77 -9.00 1.27
CA TRP A 66 12.76 -8.36 0.43
C TRP A 66 13.10 -8.55 -1.04
N LEU A 67 12.10 -8.88 -1.84
CA LEU A 67 12.27 -9.10 -3.27
C LEU A 67 11.80 -7.89 -4.06
N ARG A 68 10.65 -7.31 -3.72
CA ARG A 68 10.09 -6.18 -4.46
C ARG A 68 9.09 -5.39 -3.64
N VAL A 69 9.04 -4.08 -3.88
CA VAL A 69 7.94 -3.20 -3.47
C VAL A 69 7.51 -2.34 -4.64
N SER A 70 6.21 -2.33 -4.93
CA SER A 70 5.67 -1.49 -6.01
C SER A 70 4.18 -1.22 -5.78
N ALA A 71 3.56 -0.56 -6.74
CA ALA A 71 2.13 -0.33 -6.76
C ALA A 71 1.50 -0.88 -8.04
N THR A 72 0.24 -1.26 -7.96
CA THR A 72 -0.54 -1.77 -9.09
C THR A 72 -1.95 -1.24 -9.06
N LYS A 73 -2.58 -1.15 -10.23
CA LYS A 73 -4.02 -0.90 -10.37
C LYS A 73 -4.86 -2.16 -10.18
N ASN A 74 -4.25 -3.34 -10.34
CA ASN A 74 -4.89 -4.64 -10.29
C ASN A 74 -3.99 -5.68 -9.63
N TYR A 75 -4.25 -6.01 -8.37
CA TYR A 75 -3.47 -6.99 -7.62
C TYR A 75 -3.49 -8.38 -8.26
N ALA A 76 -4.64 -8.85 -8.75
CA ALA A 76 -4.75 -10.20 -9.29
C ALA A 76 -3.86 -10.38 -10.52
N GLU A 77 -3.90 -9.41 -11.43
CA GLU A 77 -3.08 -9.41 -12.66
C GLU A 77 -1.59 -9.30 -12.34
N THR A 78 -1.21 -8.43 -11.39
CA THR A 78 0.18 -8.28 -10.98
C THR A 78 0.73 -9.51 -10.26
N PHE A 79 -0.03 -10.13 -9.35
CA PHE A 79 0.42 -11.33 -8.66
C PHE A 79 0.50 -12.54 -9.59
N ALA A 80 -0.44 -12.68 -10.54
CA ALA A 80 -0.35 -13.67 -11.60
C ALA A 80 0.95 -13.50 -12.40
N ALA A 81 1.23 -12.28 -12.86
CA ALA A 81 2.44 -11.98 -13.63
C ALA A 81 3.72 -12.24 -12.82
N LEU A 82 3.79 -11.81 -11.56
CA LEU A 82 4.93 -12.07 -10.68
C LEU A 82 5.15 -13.55 -10.43
N SER A 83 4.08 -14.34 -10.24
CA SER A 83 4.18 -15.78 -10.00
C SER A 83 4.73 -16.54 -11.21
N ALA A 84 4.59 -15.98 -12.41
CA ALA A 84 5.09 -16.55 -13.66
C ALA A 84 6.53 -16.13 -14.01
N LEU A 85 7.14 -15.17 -13.29
CA LEU A 85 8.51 -14.72 -13.55
C LEU A 85 9.56 -15.74 -13.07
N GLU A 86 10.55 -16.01 -13.90
CA GLU A 86 11.63 -16.93 -13.57
C GLU A 86 12.43 -16.45 -12.35
N GLU A 87 12.72 -15.15 -12.27
CA GLU A 87 13.47 -14.53 -11.17
C GLU A 87 12.77 -14.72 -9.83
N VAL A 88 11.43 -14.72 -9.81
CA VAL A 88 10.62 -14.95 -8.61
C VAL A 88 10.56 -16.45 -8.29
N ALA A 89 10.40 -17.30 -9.31
CA ALA A 89 10.34 -18.75 -9.18
C ALA A 89 11.60 -19.37 -8.53
N LEU A 90 12.77 -18.75 -8.71
CA LEU A 90 14.02 -19.17 -8.05
C LEU A 90 13.93 -19.09 -6.51
N TYR A 91 13.18 -18.13 -5.98
CA TYR A 91 12.99 -17.98 -4.54
C TYR A 91 11.89 -18.89 -4.01
N ASP A 92 10.88 -19.19 -4.84
CA ASP A 92 9.75 -20.02 -4.44
C ASP A 92 10.16 -21.47 -4.10
N ARG A 93 11.14 -22.03 -4.82
CA ARG A 93 11.72 -23.36 -4.53
C ARG A 93 12.27 -23.49 -3.11
N ASN A 94 12.65 -22.38 -2.47
CA ASN A 94 13.33 -22.34 -1.18
C ASN A 94 12.44 -21.78 -0.06
N ARG A 95 11.29 -22.45 0.17
CA ARG A 95 10.27 -22.14 1.22
C ARG A 95 9.20 -21.11 0.83
N GLY A 96 9.09 -20.78 -0.45
CA GLY A 96 8.01 -19.96 -0.98
C GLY A 96 8.29 -18.46 -0.95
N VAL A 97 7.67 -17.75 -1.88
CA VAL A 97 7.57 -16.29 -1.86
C VAL A 97 6.29 -15.89 -1.15
N PHE A 98 6.38 -14.95 -0.22
CA PHE A 98 5.25 -14.40 0.53
C PHE A 98 4.92 -13.01 0.03
N PHE A 99 3.69 -12.58 0.24
CA PHE A 99 3.27 -11.24 -0.16
C PHE A 99 2.33 -10.58 0.84
N ALA A 100 2.32 -9.25 0.81
CA ALA A 100 1.39 -8.41 1.54
C ALA A 100 0.99 -7.22 0.67
N TRP A 101 -0.22 -6.70 0.90
CA TRP A 101 -0.73 -5.55 0.17
C TRP A 101 -1.34 -4.51 1.10
N ALA A 102 -1.38 -3.27 0.67
CA ALA A 102 -1.98 -2.17 1.41
C ALA A 102 -2.65 -1.18 0.46
N HIS A 103 -3.83 -0.71 0.84
CA HIS A 103 -4.52 0.30 0.07
C HIS A 103 -4.07 1.70 0.48
N ALA A 104 -3.71 2.52 -0.51
CA ALA A 104 -3.34 3.91 -0.35
C ALA A 104 -3.88 4.72 -1.54
N PRO A 105 -4.12 6.04 -1.38
CA PRO A 105 -4.47 6.92 -2.50
C PRO A 105 -3.40 6.87 -3.59
N SER A 106 -3.81 6.78 -4.86
CA SER A 106 -2.89 6.60 -6.00
C SER A 106 -1.88 7.72 -6.15
N GLU A 107 -2.23 8.94 -5.72
CA GLU A 107 -1.35 10.11 -5.76
C GLU A 107 -0.14 9.95 -4.82
N GLN A 108 -0.22 9.04 -3.84
CA GLN A 108 0.85 8.79 -2.88
C GLN A 108 1.72 7.59 -3.25
N TRP A 109 1.33 6.78 -4.24
CA TRP A 109 2.00 5.51 -4.51
C TRP A 109 3.49 5.65 -4.79
N ALA A 110 3.87 6.60 -5.65
CA ALA A 110 5.28 6.81 -5.99
C ALA A 110 6.13 7.18 -4.76
N GLY A 111 5.65 8.11 -3.93
CA GLY A 111 6.35 8.51 -2.70
C GLY A 111 6.39 7.40 -1.65
N ILE A 112 5.34 6.59 -1.54
CA ILE A 112 5.30 5.43 -0.63
C ILE A 112 6.29 4.36 -1.08
N VAL A 113 6.25 3.97 -2.35
CA VAL A 113 7.15 2.95 -2.92
C VAL A 113 8.60 3.40 -2.80
N GLN A 114 8.92 4.66 -3.06
CA GLN A 114 10.27 5.18 -2.88
C GLN A 114 10.74 5.10 -1.42
N SER A 115 9.88 5.47 -0.47
CA SER A 115 10.18 5.37 0.97
C SER A 115 10.43 3.92 1.37
N LEU A 116 9.54 3.00 0.98
CA LEU A 116 9.65 1.58 1.32
C LEU A 116 10.85 0.92 0.64
N ALA A 117 11.12 1.20 -0.64
CA ALA A 117 12.27 0.64 -1.35
C ALA A 117 13.60 1.06 -0.70
N THR A 118 13.67 2.31 -0.21
CA THR A 118 14.83 2.81 0.54
C THR A 118 15.03 2.07 1.87
N CYS A 119 13.94 1.81 2.60
CA CYS A 119 14.02 1.12 3.89
C CYS A 119 14.29 -0.39 3.76
N LEU A 120 13.69 -1.04 2.75
CA LEU A 120 13.65 -2.50 2.64
C LEU A 120 14.77 -3.07 1.75
N ALA A 121 15.38 -2.23 0.90
CA ALA A 121 16.42 -2.60 -0.06
C ALA A 121 16.12 -3.90 -0.87
N PRO A 122 14.99 -3.97 -1.60
CA PRO A 122 14.57 -5.19 -2.28
C PRO A 122 15.49 -5.62 -3.43
N ALA A 123 15.75 -6.93 -3.53
CA ALA A 123 16.70 -7.50 -4.49
C ALA A 123 16.27 -7.41 -5.97
N LEU A 124 14.96 -7.36 -6.25
CA LEU A 124 14.38 -7.34 -7.60
C LEU A 124 13.70 -5.99 -7.91
N GLN A 125 14.09 -4.91 -7.26
CA GLN A 125 13.47 -3.59 -7.48
C GLN A 125 13.67 -3.07 -8.92
N GLY A 126 14.77 -3.46 -9.57
CA GLY A 126 15.09 -3.06 -10.95
C GLY A 126 14.30 -3.82 -12.03
N LEU A 127 13.52 -4.84 -11.68
CA LEU A 127 12.69 -5.56 -12.64
C LEU A 127 11.56 -4.66 -13.15
N SER A 128 11.24 -4.73 -14.44
CA SER A 128 10.14 -3.99 -15.05
C SER A 128 8.96 -4.94 -15.26
N LEU A 129 7.78 -4.57 -14.77
CA LEU A 129 6.57 -5.36 -14.88
C LEU A 129 5.43 -4.51 -15.47
N GLU A 130 4.88 -4.92 -16.60
CA GLU A 130 3.89 -4.13 -17.35
C GLU A 130 2.58 -3.91 -16.58
N THR A 131 2.25 -4.83 -15.66
CA THR A 131 1.02 -4.79 -14.87
C THR A 131 1.10 -3.80 -13.70
N GLU A 132 2.28 -3.22 -13.45
CA GLU A 132 2.46 -2.23 -12.40
C GLU A 132 2.02 -0.83 -12.80
N ALA A 133 1.72 -0.03 -11.79
CA ALA A 133 1.48 1.39 -12.00
C ALA A 133 2.78 2.09 -12.38
N PHE A 134 2.70 3.02 -13.34
CA PHE A 134 3.79 3.96 -13.59
C PHE A 134 3.99 4.86 -12.36
N LEU A 135 5.21 4.89 -11.84
CA LEU A 135 5.58 5.66 -10.66
C LEU A 135 6.55 6.78 -11.04
N ASP A 136 6.20 8.01 -10.67
CA ASP A 136 7.08 9.15 -10.87
C ASP A 136 8.27 9.08 -9.90
N ILE A 137 9.47 8.90 -10.46
CA ILE A 137 10.72 8.84 -9.70
C ILE A 137 11.06 10.16 -8.99
N ALA A 138 10.47 11.28 -9.41
CA ALA A 138 10.65 12.60 -8.81
C ALA A 138 9.67 12.86 -7.65
N ALA A 139 8.76 11.92 -7.36
CA ALA A 139 7.84 12.05 -6.24
C ALA A 139 8.61 12.21 -4.91
N LYS A 140 8.04 13.00 -3.99
CA LYS A 140 8.60 13.15 -2.64
C LYS A 140 8.30 11.89 -1.82
N PRO A 141 9.27 11.35 -1.05
CA PRO A 141 9.02 10.21 -0.17
C PRO A 141 7.86 10.49 0.79
N VAL A 142 6.95 9.52 0.92
CA VAL A 142 5.81 9.56 1.83
C VAL A 142 6.03 8.49 2.89
N ASN A 143 6.02 8.90 4.16
CA ASN A 143 6.13 7.96 5.27
C ASN A 143 4.94 6.99 5.26
N PHE A 144 5.23 5.71 5.30
CA PHE A 144 4.27 4.63 5.26
C PHE A 144 4.69 3.55 6.26
N PRO A 145 3.76 2.93 7.00
CA PRO A 145 4.11 1.87 7.93
C PRO A 145 4.86 0.75 7.21
N LEU A 146 5.94 0.26 7.83
CA LEU A 146 6.71 -0.83 7.27
C LEU A 146 5.83 -2.08 7.15
N PRO A 147 6.04 -2.88 6.09
CA PRO A 147 5.35 -4.14 5.94
C PRO A 147 5.68 -5.09 7.11
N PRO A 148 4.77 -6.03 7.37
CA PRO A 148 5.00 -7.12 8.31
C PRO A 148 6.22 -7.94 7.90
N GLY A 149 6.95 -8.51 8.86
CA GLY A 149 8.21 -9.24 8.58
C GLY A 149 9.46 -8.36 8.55
N THR A 150 9.32 -7.04 8.70
CA THR A 150 10.45 -6.16 9.05
C THR A 150 10.75 -6.36 10.54
N ALA A 151 11.89 -6.99 10.87
CA ALA A 151 12.32 -7.10 12.27
C ALA A 151 12.64 -5.70 12.82
N ASN A 152 12.10 -5.38 14.00
CA ASN A 152 12.51 -4.19 14.76
C ASN A 152 13.94 -4.34 15.30
#